data_AF-A0A091RH41-F1
#
_entry.id   AF-A0A091RH41-F1
#
_cell.length_a   1.000
_cell.length_b   1.000
_cell.length_c   1.000
_cell.angle_alpha   90.00
_cell.angle_beta   90.00
_cell.angle_gamma   90.00
#
_symmetry.space_group_name_H-M   'P 1'
#
loop_
_entity.id
_entity.type
_entity.pdbx_description
1 polymer ?
#
loop_
_entity_poly.entity_id
_entity_poly.type
_entity_poly.pdbx_seq_one_letter_code
_entity_poly.pdbx_strand_id
1 'polypeptide(L)'
;RKRDYEGFLCSLLLPAESRTSAFALRAFNVELAQADSITQKTTGLMRMQFWREAVEGIYCDSPPHQPVATELWKAVKRHNLTKMWFMKIVDEREKNLDDRAYRNIQELETYAENTQSALLYLTLEMLGVRDIHADHAASHIGKAQGIVTCLRATPYHSTRQKVFLPMDICMLRGVSQEDFIRGKQEKNVRDVIYDIASQAHIHLEH
;
A
#
# COMPACT_ATOMS: atom_id res chain seq x y z
N ARG A 1 -8.00 9.27 10.04
CA ARG A 1 -8.82 8.94 11.23
C ARG A 1 -9.90 7.88 10.97
N LYS A 2 -10.96 8.13 10.17
CA LYS A 2 -12.04 7.14 9.98
C LYS A 2 -11.63 5.89 9.18
N ARG A 3 -10.75 6.07 8.18
CA ARG A 3 -10.36 5.02 7.22
C ARG A 3 -8.95 4.47 7.42
N ASP A 4 -8.18 5.13 8.28
CA ASP A 4 -6.81 4.78 8.65
C ASP A 4 -6.62 5.36 10.05
N TYR A 5 -6.94 4.53 11.06
CA TYR A 5 -6.91 4.93 12.46
C TYR A 5 -5.52 4.68 13.05
N GLU A 6 -4.95 3.50 12.80
CA GLU A 6 -3.58 3.14 13.19
C GLU A 6 -2.57 4.14 12.62
N GLY A 7 -2.62 4.42 11.30
CA GLY A 7 -1.72 5.39 10.69
C GLY A 7 -1.94 6.83 11.17
N PHE A 8 -3.17 7.19 11.53
CA PHE A 8 -3.45 8.47 12.16
C PHE A 8 -2.77 8.60 13.53
N LEU A 9 -2.86 7.57 14.38
CA LEU A 9 -2.21 7.57 15.69
C LEU A 9 -0.70 7.65 15.56
N CYS A 10 -0.10 6.86 14.67
CA CYS A 10 1.35 6.91 14.44
C CYS A 10 1.81 8.28 13.94
N SER A 11 1.00 8.95 13.09
CA SER A 11 1.32 10.30 12.60
C SER A 11 1.33 11.35 13.71
N LEU A 12 0.70 11.10 14.86
CA LEU A 12 0.73 12.02 16.01
C LEU A 12 2.08 12.00 16.75
N LEU A 13 2.89 10.95 16.55
CA LEU A 13 4.23 10.82 17.13
C LEU A 13 5.30 11.60 16.34
N LEU A 14 4.95 12.10 15.15
CA LEU A 14 5.84 12.88 14.31
C LEU A 14 5.97 14.32 14.82
N PRO A 15 7.08 15.01 14.51
CA PRO A 15 7.26 16.42 14.86
C PRO A 15 6.09 17.28 14.42
N ALA A 16 5.69 18.22 15.27
CA ALA A 16 4.44 18.98 15.10
C ALA A 16 4.35 19.65 13.74
N GLU A 17 5.49 20.12 13.26
CA GLU A 17 5.69 20.81 12.01
C GLU A 17 5.52 19.90 10.77
N SER A 18 5.72 18.58 10.89
CA SER A 18 5.58 17.61 9.80
C SER A 18 4.22 16.90 9.78
N ARG A 19 3.41 17.01 10.85
CA ARG A 19 2.14 16.27 10.98
C ARG A 19 1.14 16.56 9.87
N THR A 20 1.03 17.80 9.40
CA THR A 20 0.12 18.16 8.29
C THR A 20 0.54 17.46 7.00
N SER A 21 1.84 17.47 6.68
CA SER A 21 2.41 16.74 5.54
C SER A 21 2.18 15.24 5.66
N ALA A 22 2.37 14.68 6.86
CA ALA A 22 2.13 13.26 7.13
C ALA A 22 0.66 12.89 6.89
N PHE A 23 -0.28 13.73 7.37
CA PHE A 23 -1.70 13.51 7.11
C PHE A 23 -2.04 13.59 5.63
N ALA A 24 -1.41 14.48 4.86
CA ALA A 24 -1.60 14.56 3.41
C ALA A 24 -1.12 13.27 2.71
N LEU A 25 0.06 12.77 3.06
CA LEU A 25 0.60 11.50 2.54
C LEU A 25 -0.30 10.30 2.89
N ARG A 26 -0.78 10.21 4.13
CA ARG A 26 -1.71 9.15 4.55
C ARG A 26 -3.06 9.27 3.85
N ALA A 27 -3.59 10.48 3.69
CA ALA A 27 -4.83 10.72 2.98
C ALA A 27 -4.74 10.32 1.50
N PHE A 28 -3.62 10.64 0.84
CA PHE A 28 -3.33 10.18 -0.52
C PHE A 28 -3.39 8.65 -0.64
N ASN A 29 -2.68 7.93 0.24
CA ASN A 29 -2.71 6.47 0.23
C ASN A 29 -4.13 5.91 0.45
N VAL A 30 -4.91 6.53 1.36
CA VAL A 30 -6.31 6.16 1.61
C VAL A 30 -7.22 6.42 0.41
N GLU A 31 -7.01 7.51 -0.31
CA GLU A 31 -7.77 7.86 -1.51
C GLU A 31 -7.50 6.88 -2.65
N LEU A 32 -6.25 6.44 -2.82
CA LEU A 32 -5.89 5.43 -3.80
C LEU A 32 -6.38 4.03 -3.40
N ALA A 33 -6.21 3.62 -2.14
CA ALA A 33 -6.67 2.30 -1.67
C ALA A 33 -8.19 2.10 -1.77
N GLN A 34 -8.97 3.18 -1.74
CA GLN A 34 -10.41 3.09 -1.96
C GLN A 34 -10.78 2.75 -3.39
N ALA A 35 -9.94 3.08 -4.38
CA ALA A 35 -10.20 2.72 -5.77
C ALA A 35 -10.30 1.19 -5.95
N ASP A 36 -9.49 0.44 -5.19
CA ASP A 36 -9.48 -1.03 -5.16
C ASP A 36 -10.81 -1.62 -4.65
N SER A 37 -11.59 -0.84 -3.91
CA SER A 37 -12.90 -1.26 -3.37
C SER A 37 -14.07 -0.98 -4.31
N ILE A 38 -13.83 -0.31 -5.45
CA ILE A 38 -14.89 0.07 -6.39
C ILE A 38 -15.23 -1.12 -7.30
N THR A 39 -16.51 -1.47 -7.35
CA THR A 39 -17.00 -2.63 -8.13
C THR A 39 -16.83 -2.44 -9.64
N GLN A 40 -16.82 -1.20 -10.13
CA GLN A 40 -16.65 -0.89 -11.55
C GLN A 40 -15.19 -0.52 -11.85
N LYS A 41 -14.50 -1.39 -12.60
CA LYS A 41 -13.10 -1.20 -13.02
C LYS A 41 -12.86 0.15 -13.69
N THR A 42 -13.79 0.60 -14.53
CA THR A 42 -13.73 1.90 -15.22
C THR A 42 -13.63 3.07 -14.25
N THR A 43 -14.37 3.03 -13.14
CA THR A 43 -14.31 4.05 -12.09
C THR A 43 -12.98 4.02 -11.32
N GLY A 44 -12.44 2.82 -11.07
CA GLY A 44 -11.10 2.66 -10.50
C GLY A 44 -10.02 3.29 -11.40
N LEU A 45 -10.05 3.00 -12.70
CA LEU A 45 -9.13 3.54 -13.69
C LEU A 45 -9.23 5.07 -13.79
N MET A 46 -10.45 5.63 -13.84
CA MET A 46 -10.64 7.08 -13.83
C MET A 46 -10.04 7.75 -12.59
N ARG A 47 -10.13 7.10 -11.42
CA ARG A 47 -9.56 7.63 -10.18
C ARG A 47 -8.03 7.55 -10.18
N MET A 48 -7.44 6.48 -10.71
CA MET A 48 -5.98 6.37 -10.88
C MET A 48 -5.47 7.43 -11.86
N GLN A 49 -6.16 7.62 -12.99
CA GLN A 49 -5.83 8.66 -13.95
C GLN A 49 -5.92 10.06 -13.35
N PHE A 50 -6.97 10.35 -12.59
CA PHE A 50 -7.09 11.61 -11.84
C PHE A 50 -5.88 11.83 -10.92
N TRP A 51 -5.47 10.81 -10.16
CA TRP A 51 -4.34 10.96 -9.24
C TRP A 51 -3.00 11.07 -9.96
N ARG A 52 -2.83 10.41 -11.10
CA ARG A 52 -1.67 10.58 -11.98
C ARG A 52 -1.55 12.04 -12.44
N GLU A 53 -2.63 12.60 -12.97
CA GLU A 53 -2.70 14.00 -13.39
C GLU A 53 -2.56 14.97 -12.21
N ALA A 54 -3.11 14.65 -11.05
CA ALA A 54 -2.98 15.45 -9.84
C ALA A 54 -1.52 15.52 -9.38
N VAL A 55 -0.81 14.39 -9.39
CA VAL A 55 0.64 14.35 -9.09
C VAL A 55 1.40 15.18 -10.11
N GLU A 56 1.14 15.03 -11.42
CA GLU A 56 1.76 15.89 -12.44
C GLU A 56 1.52 17.39 -12.16
N GLY A 57 0.27 17.79 -11.90
CA GLY A 57 -0.10 19.15 -11.58
C GLY A 57 0.59 19.68 -10.32
N ILE A 58 0.73 18.86 -9.28
CA ILE A 58 1.47 19.22 -8.05
C ILE A 58 2.93 19.59 -8.38
N TYR A 59 3.62 18.81 -9.22
CA TYR A 59 5.02 19.09 -9.57
C TYR A 59 5.18 20.20 -10.62
N CYS A 60 4.10 20.59 -11.30
CA CYS A 60 4.03 21.72 -12.22
C CYS A 60 3.45 23.00 -11.59
N ASP A 61 3.35 23.08 -10.25
CA ASP A 61 2.79 24.24 -9.53
C ASP A 61 1.34 24.60 -9.85
N SER A 62 0.57 23.59 -10.29
CA SER A 62 -0.85 23.71 -10.61
C SER A 62 -1.63 22.51 -10.05
N PRO A 63 -1.70 22.32 -8.71
CA PRO A 63 -2.48 21.23 -8.13
C PRO A 63 -3.98 21.41 -8.44
N PRO A 64 -4.72 20.31 -8.67
CA PRO A 64 -6.17 20.40 -8.86
C PRO A 64 -6.86 20.91 -7.59
N HIS A 65 -8.09 21.41 -7.74
CA HIS A 65 -8.95 21.85 -6.63
C HIS A 65 -9.52 20.67 -5.82
N GLN A 66 -8.62 19.87 -5.25
CA GLN A 66 -8.91 18.74 -4.39
C GLN A 66 -8.11 18.91 -3.08
N PRO A 67 -8.73 18.79 -1.89
CA PRO A 67 -8.08 19.17 -0.62
C PRO A 67 -6.80 18.41 -0.32
N VAL A 68 -6.75 17.10 -0.60
CA VAL A 68 -5.56 16.27 -0.38
C VAL A 68 -4.44 16.68 -1.33
N ALA A 69 -4.73 16.92 -2.61
CA ALA A 69 -3.77 17.37 -3.61
C ALA A 69 -3.19 18.76 -3.26
N THR A 70 -4.02 19.64 -2.71
CA THR A 70 -3.59 20.95 -2.21
C THR A 70 -2.60 20.82 -1.05
N GLU A 71 -2.88 19.96 -0.08
CA GLU A 71 -1.97 19.72 1.05
C GLU A 71 -0.71 18.94 0.63
N LEU A 72 -0.82 18.02 -0.34
CA LEU A 72 0.34 17.35 -0.94
C LEU A 72 1.25 18.35 -1.65
N TRP A 73 0.70 19.32 -2.39
CA TRP A 73 1.52 20.35 -3.03
C TRP A 73 2.34 21.15 -2.01
N LYS A 74 1.71 21.56 -0.89
CA LYS A 74 2.42 22.20 0.22
C LYS A 74 3.52 21.29 0.80
N ALA A 75 3.23 20.00 0.98
CA ALA A 75 4.18 19.03 1.49
C ALA A 75 5.37 18.81 0.54
N VAL A 76 5.12 18.67 -0.77
CA VAL A 76 6.14 18.54 -1.81
C VAL A 76 7.06 19.76 -1.81
N LYS A 77 6.51 20.98 -1.81
CA LYS A 77 7.30 22.22 -1.76
C LYS A 77 8.12 22.35 -0.50
N ARG A 78 7.56 21.94 0.64
CA ARG A 78 8.22 22.10 1.93
C ARG A 78 9.35 21.11 2.16
N HIS A 79 9.16 19.86 1.74
CA HIS A 79 10.07 18.76 2.10
C HIS A 79 10.90 18.25 0.91
N ASN A 80 10.67 18.78 -0.29
CA ASN A 80 11.29 18.33 -1.53
C ASN A 80 11.07 16.82 -1.74
N LEU A 81 9.80 16.40 -1.66
CA LEU A 81 9.41 15.00 -1.82
C LEU A 81 9.62 14.54 -3.26
N THR A 82 10.01 13.28 -3.43
CA THR A 82 10.35 12.73 -4.74
C THR A 82 9.10 12.24 -5.48
N LYS A 83 8.88 12.78 -6.69
CA LYS A 83 7.74 12.45 -7.57
C LYS A 83 7.60 10.97 -7.87
N MET A 84 8.74 10.30 -8.08
CA MET A 84 8.79 8.88 -8.43
C MET A 84 7.99 8.01 -7.44
N TRP A 85 8.06 8.29 -6.14
CA TRP A 85 7.36 7.48 -5.13
C TRP A 85 5.85 7.62 -5.22
N PHE A 86 5.34 8.82 -5.47
CA PHE A 86 3.91 9.03 -5.73
C PHE A 86 3.44 8.24 -6.96
N MET A 87 4.20 8.34 -8.06
CA MET A 87 3.85 7.64 -9.31
C MET A 87 3.90 6.13 -9.15
N LYS A 88 4.90 5.58 -8.45
CA LYS A 88 4.98 4.14 -8.16
C LYS A 88 3.72 3.63 -7.45
N ILE A 89 3.21 4.35 -6.45
CA ILE A 89 2.01 3.95 -5.71
C ILE A 89 0.78 3.96 -6.63
N VAL A 90 0.65 4.98 -7.50
CA VAL A 90 -0.45 5.07 -8.48
C VAL A 90 -0.35 3.93 -9.49
N ASP A 91 0.82 3.73 -10.10
CA ASP A 91 1.07 2.69 -11.10
C ASP A 91 0.79 1.29 -10.56
N GLU A 92 1.25 0.99 -9.36
CA GLU A 92 1.09 -0.33 -8.76
C GLU A 92 -0.38 -0.62 -8.42
N ARG A 93 -1.12 0.36 -7.92
CA ARG A 93 -2.55 0.20 -7.64
C ARG A 93 -3.38 0.10 -8.90
N GLU A 94 -3.03 0.85 -9.95
CA GLU A 94 -3.68 0.74 -11.25
C GLU A 94 -3.56 -0.68 -11.84
N LYS A 95 -2.34 -1.26 -11.81
CA LYS A 95 -2.12 -2.66 -12.22
C LYS A 95 -2.95 -3.65 -11.41
N ASN A 96 -3.15 -3.37 -10.12
CA ASN A 96 -3.89 -4.26 -9.22
C ASN A 96 -5.42 -4.22 -9.43
N LEU A 97 -5.95 -3.28 -10.22
CA LEU A 97 -7.39 -3.23 -10.58
C LEU A 97 -7.86 -4.41 -11.44
N ASP A 98 -6.92 -5.21 -11.96
CA ASP A 98 -7.22 -6.45 -12.68
C ASP A 98 -7.62 -7.62 -11.76
N ASP A 99 -7.58 -7.42 -10.43
CA ASP A 99 -7.96 -8.42 -9.42
C ASP A 99 -7.19 -9.76 -9.55
N ARG A 100 -5.99 -9.70 -10.12
CA ARG A 100 -5.17 -10.88 -10.35
C ARG A 100 -4.50 -11.32 -9.04
N ALA A 101 -4.64 -12.60 -8.71
CA ALA A 101 -3.90 -13.20 -7.61
C ALA A 101 -2.39 -13.20 -7.90
N TYR A 102 -1.58 -13.04 -6.85
CA TYR A 102 -0.12 -13.10 -6.96
C TYR A 102 0.33 -14.52 -7.31
N ARG A 103 1.25 -14.63 -8.27
CA ARG A 103 1.83 -15.92 -8.67
C ARG A 103 2.69 -16.51 -7.56
N ASN A 104 3.44 -15.66 -6.88
CA ASN A 104 4.38 -16.04 -5.83
C ASN A 104 4.55 -14.93 -4.79
N ILE A 105 5.33 -15.21 -3.75
CA ILE A 105 5.59 -14.24 -2.69
C ILE A 105 6.33 -13.00 -3.20
N GLN A 106 7.22 -13.14 -4.20
CA GLN A 106 7.98 -12.02 -4.75
C GLN A 106 7.08 -10.97 -5.42
N GLU A 107 5.96 -11.39 -6.03
CA GLU A 107 4.98 -10.43 -6.57
C GLU A 107 4.27 -9.66 -5.46
N LEU A 108 3.92 -10.32 -4.35
CA LEU A 108 3.34 -9.66 -3.19
C LEU A 108 4.34 -8.68 -2.54
N GLU A 109 5.61 -9.06 -2.43
CA GLU A 109 6.68 -8.19 -1.97
C GLU A 109 6.90 -6.98 -2.90
N THR A 110 6.82 -7.20 -4.22
CA THR A 110 6.94 -6.12 -5.22
C THR A 110 5.78 -5.13 -5.08
N TYR A 111 4.56 -5.64 -4.91
CA TYR A 111 3.39 -4.81 -4.64
C TYR A 111 3.57 -4.00 -3.35
N ALA A 112 4.04 -4.65 -2.27
CA ALA A 112 4.28 -3.98 -0.99
C ALA A 112 5.38 -2.92 -1.06
N GLU A 113 6.45 -3.19 -1.81
CA GLU A 113 7.55 -2.26 -2.08
C GLU A 113 7.07 -0.99 -2.81
N ASN A 114 6.29 -1.18 -3.88
CA ASN A 114 5.80 -0.06 -4.67
C ASN A 114 4.61 0.68 -4.03
N THR A 115 4.07 0.19 -2.90
CA THR A 115 2.96 0.83 -2.18
C THR A 115 3.34 1.27 -0.77
N GLN A 116 3.54 0.33 0.15
CA GLN A 116 3.85 0.62 1.56
C GLN A 116 5.26 1.18 1.72
N SER A 117 6.28 0.56 1.11
CA SER A 117 7.66 1.07 1.21
C SER A 117 7.78 2.44 0.55
N ALA A 118 7.18 2.64 -0.63
CA ALA A 118 7.11 3.94 -1.30
C ALA A 118 6.52 5.05 -0.41
N LEU A 119 5.49 4.75 0.38
CA LEU A 119 4.92 5.69 1.35
C LEU A 119 5.87 5.96 2.53
N LEU A 120 6.64 4.96 2.97
CA LEU A 120 7.67 5.12 3.99
C LEU A 120 8.85 5.95 3.49
N TYR A 121 9.28 5.80 2.24
CA TYR A 121 10.31 6.67 1.63
C TYR A 121 9.87 8.13 1.62
N LEU A 122 8.62 8.40 1.22
CA LEU A 122 8.04 9.76 1.32
C LEU A 122 7.99 10.27 2.76
N THR A 123 7.78 9.38 3.74
CA THR A 123 7.78 9.73 5.16
C THR A 123 9.19 10.06 5.65
N LEU A 124 10.21 9.31 5.22
CA LEU A 124 11.63 9.61 5.51
C LEU A 124 12.04 10.95 4.91
N GLU A 125 11.74 11.19 3.63
CA GLU A 125 12.03 12.45 2.95
C GLU A 125 11.34 13.64 3.63
N MET A 126 10.09 13.46 4.06
CA MET A 126 9.34 14.46 4.83
C MET A 126 10.05 14.80 6.16
N LEU A 127 10.64 13.81 6.82
CA LEU A 127 11.42 14.01 8.05
C LEU A 127 12.85 14.50 7.78
N GLY A 128 13.22 14.73 6.52
CA GLY A 128 14.55 15.17 6.13
C GLY A 128 15.60 14.05 6.13
N VAL A 129 15.17 12.79 6.25
CA VAL A 129 16.05 11.62 6.21
C VAL A 129 16.24 11.18 4.76
N ARG A 130 17.47 11.22 4.27
CA ARG A 130 17.89 10.73 2.95
C ARG A 130 19.15 9.90 3.14
N ASP A 131 18.96 8.66 3.54
CA ASP A 131 20.03 7.74 3.91
C ASP A 131 19.71 6.34 3.38
N ILE A 132 20.70 5.70 2.76
CA ILE A 132 20.51 4.41 2.10
C ILE A 132 20.17 3.28 3.10
N HIS A 133 20.68 3.36 4.33
CA HIS A 133 20.37 2.37 5.36
C HIS A 133 18.96 2.57 5.90
N ALA A 134 18.53 3.83 6.07
CA ALA A 134 17.15 4.16 6.40
C ALA A 134 16.17 3.69 5.31
N ASP A 135 16.51 3.89 4.03
CA ASP A 135 15.72 3.38 2.90
C ASP A 135 15.69 1.86 2.88
N HIS A 136 16.82 1.19 3.12
CA HIS A 136 16.85 -0.27 3.22
C HIS A 136 15.92 -0.79 4.33
N ALA A 137 15.98 -0.18 5.52
CA ALA A 137 15.08 -0.52 6.63
C ALA A 137 13.60 -0.25 6.28
N ALA A 138 13.30 0.89 5.63
CA ALA A 138 11.96 1.21 5.16
C ALA A 138 11.44 0.22 4.10
N SER A 139 12.30 -0.30 3.22
CA SER A 139 11.94 -1.36 2.27
C SER A 139 11.48 -2.62 2.99
N HIS A 140 12.27 -3.09 3.96
CA HIS A 140 11.97 -4.29 4.74
C HIS A 140 10.69 -4.13 5.56
N ILE A 141 10.55 -3.02 6.29
CA ILE A 141 9.36 -2.72 7.08
C ILE A 141 8.12 -2.59 6.19
N GLY A 142 8.24 -1.91 5.05
CA GLY A 142 7.14 -1.72 4.11
C GLY A 142 6.66 -3.04 3.50
N LYS A 143 7.59 -3.93 3.11
CA LYS A 143 7.27 -5.29 2.65
C LYS A 143 6.57 -6.12 3.73
N ALA A 144 7.11 -6.16 4.94
CA ALA A 144 6.49 -6.85 6.07
C ALA A 144 5.06 -6.34 6.33
N GLN A 145 4.88 -5.02 6.38
CA GLN A 145 3.57 -4.39 6.58
C GLN A 145 2.60 -4.71 5.43
N GLY A 146 3.07 -4.70 4.18
CA GLY A 146 2.26 -5.04 3.02
C GLY A 146 1.77 -6.49 3.04
N ILE A 147 2.65 -7.44 3.35
CA ILE A 147 2.29 -8.86 3.50
C ILE A 147 1.25 -9.04 4.62
N VAL A 148 1.49 -8.47 5.80
CA VAL A 148 0.54 -8.55 6.93
C VAL A 148 -0.79 -7.88 6.59
N THR A 149 -0.78 -6.76 5.87
CA THR A 149 -2.00 -6.08 5.42
C THR A 149 -2.80 -6.96 4.47
N CYS A 150 -2.14 -7.63 3.53
CA CYS A 150 -2.76 -8.59 2.62
C CYS A 150 -3.41 -9.76 3.40
N LEU A 151 -2.69 -10.35 4.36
CA LEU A 151 -3.24 -11.41 5.22
C LEU A 151 -4.47 -10.92 6.01
N ARG A 152 -4.38 -9.76 6.66
CA ARG A 152 -5.50 -9.14 7.41
C ARG A 152 -6.71 -8.85 6.51
N ALA A 153 -6.48 -8.53 5.25
CA ALA A 153 -7.54 -8.22 4.29
C ALA A 153 -8.19 -9.47 3.68
N THR A 154 -7.65 -10.67 3.89
CA THR A 154 -8.16 -11.92 3.30
C THR A 154 -9.65 -12.12 3.55
N PRO A 155 -10.20 -12.03 4.78
CA PRO A 155 -11.63 -12.19 5.01
C PRO A 155 -12.49 -11.17 4.24
N TYR A 156 -12.02 -9.92 4.16
CA TYR A 156 -12.72 -8.86 3.42
C TYR A 156 -12.76 -9.13 1.92
N HIS A 157 -11.67 -9.63 1.33
CA HIS A 157 -11.61 -9.99 -0.08
C HIS A 157 -12.41 -11.26 -0.38
N SER A 158 -12.37 -12.26 0.50
CA SER A 158 -13.14 -13.51 0.37
C SER A 158 -14.65 -13.25 0.23
N THR A 159 -15.21 -12.32 1.02
CA THR A 159 -16.64 -11.92 0.89
C THR A 159 -17.01 -11.31 -0.47
N ARG A 160 -16.01 -10.90 -1.25
CA ARG A 160 -16.14 -10.35 -2.60
C ARG A 160 -15.67 -11.32 -3.69
N GLN A 161 -15.48 -12.59 -3.36
CA GLN A 161 -15.00 -13.62 -4.28
C GLN A 161 -13.59 -13.32 -4.82
N LYS A 162 -12.75 -12.62 -4.03
CA LYS A 162 -11.37 -12.26 -4.40
C LYS A 162 -10.39 -12.87 -3.42
N VAL A 163 -9.24 -13.33 -3.93
CA VAL A 163 -8.14 -13.88 -3.11
C VAL A 163 -6.83 -13.32 -3.64
N PHE A 164 -6.11 -12.57 -2.80
CA PHE A 164 -4.85 -11.91 -3.14
C PHE A 164 -3.66 -12.58 -2.42
N LEU A 165 -3.65 -13.91 -2.33
CA LEU A 165 -2.58 -14.67 -1.69
C LEU A 165 -1.64 -15.27 -2.76
N PRO A 166 -0.35 -15.48 -2.44
CA PRO A 166 0.58 -16.18 -3.33
C PRO A 166 0.10 -17.59 -3.70
N MET A 167 -0.14 -17.80 -4.99
CA MET A 167 -0.75 -19.04 -5.49
C MET A 167 0.17 -20.25 -5.40
N ASP A 168 1.48 -20.06 -5.53
CA ASP A 168 2.48 -21.12 -5.34
C ASP A 168 2.44 -21.72 -3.92
N ILE A 169 2.34 -20.89 -2.88
CA ILE A 169 2.23 -21.33 -1.49
C ILE A 169 0.89 -22.04 -1.26
N CYS A 170 -0.20 -21.49 -1.81
CA CYS A 170 -1.52 -22.14 -1.73
C CYS A 170 -1.47 -23.55 -2.36
N MET A 171 -0.91 -23.66 -3.56
CA MET A 171 -0.75 -24.93 -4.28
C MET A 171 0.14 -25.92 -3.53
N LEU A 172 1.24 -25.46 -2.93
CA LEU A 172 2.16 -26.29 -2.15
C LEU A 172 1.47 -26.97 -0.96
N ARG A 173 0.47 -26.29 -0.35
CA ARG A 173 -0.33 -26.82 0.76
C ARG A 173 -1.64 -27.48 0.31
N GLY A 174 -1.87 -27.61 -0.99
CA GLY A 174 -3.09 -28.21 -1.55
C GLY A 174 -4.35 -27.39 -1.23
N VAL A 175 -4.23 -26.07 -1.08
CA VAL A 175 -5.33 -25.16 -0.79
C VAL A 175 -5.72 -24.39 -2.05
N SER A 176 -7.01 -24.36 -2.35
CA SER A 176 -7.58 -23.61 -3.46
C SER A 176 -8.03 -22.21 -3.02
N GLN A 177 -8.24 -21.30 -3.98
CA GLN A 177 -8.85 -19.99 -3.69
C GLN A 177 -10.26 -20.13 -3.09
N GLU A 178 -11.01 -21.14 -3.54
CA GLU A 178 -12.37 -21.44 -3.05
C GLU A 178 -12.38 -21.76 -1.55
N ASP A 179 -11.32 -22.38 -1.02
CA ASP A 179 -11.21 -22.67 0.41
C ASP A 179 -11.16 -21.38 1.25
N PHE A 180 -10.47 -20.35 0.76
CA PHE A 180 -10.46 -19.02 1.37
C PHE A 180 -11.78 -18.27 1.20
N ILE A 181 -12.41 -18.38 0.03
CA ILE A 181 -13.71 -17.75 -0.25
C ILE A 181 -14.80 -18.33 0.68
N ARG A 182 -14.78 -19.65 0.91
CA ARG A 182 -15.68 -20.34 1.85
C ARG A 182 -15.31 -20.15 3.32
N GLY A 183 -14.20 -19.47 3.61
CA GLY A 183 -13.75 -19.21 4.97
C GLY A 183 -13.34 -20.47 5.73
N LYS A 184 -12.88 -21.53 5.03
CA LYS A 184 -12.41 -22.76 5.67
C LYS A 184 -11.29 -22.49 6.65
N GLN A 185 -11.25 -23.25 7.73
CA GLN A 185 -10.27 -23.10 8.82
C GLN A 185 -9.44 -24.37 9.05
N GLU A 186 -9.37 -25.23 8.04
CA GLU A 186 -8.61 -26.47 8.04
C GLU A 186 -7.11 -26.20 8.24
N LYS A 187 -6.38 -27.21 8.71
CA LYS A 187 -4.95 -27.09 9.01
C LYS A 187 -4.15 -26.52 7.83
N ASN A 188 -4.39 -27.04 6.62
CA ASN A 188 -3.65 -26.61 5.43
C ASN A 188 -3.86 -25.11 5.12
N VAL A 189 -5.06 -24.57 5.36
CA VAL A 189 -5.35 -23.12 5.18
C VAL A 189 -4.54 -22.31 6.20
N ARG A 190 -4.48 -22.76 7.45
CA ARG A 190 -3.67 -22.12 8.50
C ARG A 190 -2.18 -22.20 8.18
N ASP A 191 -1.72 -23.31 7.63
CA ASP A 191 -0.32 -23.51 7.23
C ASP A 191 0.06 -22.55 6.08
N VAL A 192 -0.83 -22.29 5.11
CA VAL A 192 -0.61 -21.24 4.08
C VAL A 192 -0.44 -19.86 4.72
N ILE A 193 -1.35 -19.49 5.62
CA ILE A 193 -1.28 -18.21 6.33
C ILE A 193 0.02 -18.10 7.14
N TYR A 194 0.42 -19.19 7.79
CA TYR A 194 1.67 -19.27 8.56
C TYR A 194 2.90 -19.09 7.67
N ASP A 195 2.97 -19.78 6.53
CA ASP A 195 4.10 -19.67 5.60
C ASP A 195 4.26 -18.24 5.07
N ILE A 196 3.15 -17.60 4.67
CA ILE A 196 3.15 -16.20 4.20
C ILE A 196 3.53 -15.24 5.33
N ALA A 197 2.98 -15.44 6.54
CA ALA A 197 3.33 -14.62 7.70
C ALA A 197 4.81 -14.76 8.09
N SER A 198 5.38 -15.94 7.91
CA SER A 198 6.81 -16.19 8.14
C SER A 198 7.69 -15.36 7.19
N GLN A 199 7.26 -15.14 5.94
CA GLN A 199 7.97 -14.26 5.01
C GLN A 199 7.96 -12.80 5.48
N ALA A 200 6.83 -12.32 6.04
CA ALA A 200 6.78 -11.01 6.67
C ALA A 200 7.73 -10.90 7.88
N HIS A 201 7.87 -11.98 8.66
CA HIS A 201 8.76 -12.02 9.82
C HIS A 201 10.24 -11.94 9.43
N ILE A 202 10.66 -12.63 8.37
CA ILE A 202 12.04 -12.59 7.86
C ILE A 202 12.46 -11.15 7.54
N HIS A 203 11.56 -10.34 6.98
CA HIS A 203 11.86 -8.93 6.73
C HIS A 203 12.17 -8.12 8.00
N LEU A 204 11.73 -8.54 9.19
CA LEU A 204 12.02 -7.88 10.45
C LEU A 204 13.37 -8.31 11.08
N GLU A 205 13.99 -9.36 10.56
CA GLU A 205 15.28 -9.88 11.03
C GLU A 205 16.49 -9.30 10.27
N HIS A 206 16.23 -8.49 9.25
CA HIS A 206 17.23 -7.79 8.42
C HIS A 206 17.40 -6.33 8.87
#